data_AF-A0A4R6BZW5-F1
#
_entry.id   AF-A0A4R6BZW5-F1
#
_cell.length_a   1.000
_cell.length_b   1.000
_cell.length_c   1.000
_cell.angle_alpha   90.00
_cell.angle_beta   90.00
_cell.angle_gamma   90.00
#
_symmetry.space_group_name_H-M   'P 1'
#
loop_
_entity.id
_entity.type
_entity.pdbx_description
1 polymer ?
#
loop_
_entity_poly.entity_id
_entity_poly.type
_entity_poly.pdbx_seq_one_letter_code
_entity_poly.pdbx_strand_id
1 'polypeptide(L)'
;MKNILFWLYVVLSVLLIGFGYIYWQSTVSARQTSQTDMKTITFKDKALQDIYRQNKEMNITVLSTPYQVSDDDQSLVQMLRDQYPALRIKEQMIKTASDKIDVDKIKDTEPDIVLLDALTLNDFTEKIPAEAHNKQLAQIIDDLTSDHIEVRTIGTRPSTDQAFKRYQIEEEDYFKDSKTYYAQSKKWPKAELADSYDSQTELLTARGLDSWYSHITDYLFKK
;
A
#
# COMPACT_ATOMS: atom_id res chain seq x y z
N MET A 1 9.82 -60.52 32.63
CA MET A 1 9.47 -59.08 32.54
C MET A 1 10.51 -58.20 31.81
N LYS A 2 11.57 -58.74 31.18
CA LYS A 2 12.60 -57.92 30.49
C LYS A 2 12.27 -57.58 29.01
N ASN A 3 11.35 -58.31 28.38
CA ASN A 3 11.04 -58.12 26.95
C ASN A 3 9.86 -57.16 26.72
N ILE A 4 8.98 -56.97 27.70
CA ILE A 4 7.80 -56.11 27.55
C ILE A 4 8.21 -54.63 27.45
N LEU A 5 9.19 -54.20 28.24
CA LEU A 5 9.69 -52.83 28.19
C LEU A 5 10.37 -52.53 26.84
N PHE A 6 11.12 -53.49 26.29
CA PHE A 6 11.74 -53.38 24.97
C PHE A 6 10.68 -53.23 23.86
N TRP A 7 9.66 -54.07 23.85
CA TRP A 7 8.56 -53.98 22.89
C TRP A 7 7.76 -52.67 23.03
N LEU A 8 7.59 -52.16 24.25
CA LEU A 8 6.97 -50.86 24.48
C LEU A 8 7.78 -49.72 23.82
N TYR A 9 9.11 -49.73 23.96
CA TYR A 9 9.97 -48.74 23.32
C TYR A 9 9.94 -48.81 21.79
N VAL A 10 9.89 -50.03 21.24
CA VAL A 10 9.76 -50.22 19.78
C VAL A 10 8.44 -49.66 19.27
N VAL A 11 7.33 -49.96 19.95
CA VAL A 11 6.01 -49.45 19.56
C VAL A 11 5.94 -47.92 19.69
N LEU A 12 6.49 -47.35 20.76
CA LEU A 12 6.51 -45.91 20.97
C LEU A 12 7.36 -45.19 19.90
N SER A 13 8.48 -45.80 19.49
CA SER A 13 9.35 -45.26 18.44
C SER A 13 8.67 -45.28 17.08
N VAL A 14 7.95 -46.36 16.73
CA VAL A 14 7.18 -46.44 15.49
C VAL A 14 6.05 -45.41 15.47
N LEU A 15 5.36 -45.21 16.60
CA LEU A 15 4.33 -44.17 16.73
C LEU A 15 4.92 -42.77 16.55
N LEU A 16 6.07 -42.46 17.17
CA LEU A 16 6.72 -41.15 17.03
C LEU A 16 7.20 -40.90 15.60
N ILE A 17 7.71 -41.92 14.90
CA ILE A 17 8.07 -41.80 13.47
C ILE A 17 6.81 -41.57 12.62
N GLY A 18 5.73 -42.30 12.88
CA GLY A 18 4.46 -42.12 12.17
C GLY A 18 3.84 -40.73 12.40
N PHE A 19 3.80 -40.26 13.65
CA PHE A 19 3.34 -38.90 13.98
C PHE A 19 4.26 -37.83 13.40
N GLY A 20 5.58 -38.04 13.43
CA GLY A 20 6.56 -37.16 12.81
C GLY A 20 6.38 -37.07 11.30
N TYR A 21 6.09 -38.18 10.62
CA TYR A 21 5.79 -38.21 9.19
C TYR A 21 4.47 -37.51 8.86
N ILE A 22 3.40 -37.76 9.62
CA ILE A 22 2.11 -37.09 9.43
C ILE A 22 2.23 -35.59 9.68
N TYR A 23 2.96 -35.17 10.72
CA TYR A 23 3.23 -33.76 11.03
C TYR A 23 4.10 -33.09 9.96
N TRP A 24 5.16 -33.78 9.50
CA TRP A 24 6.00 -33.29 8.43
C TRP A 24 5.22 -33.18 7.12
N GLN A 25 4.41 -34.17 6.76
CA GLN A 25 3.57 -34.14 5.57
C GLN A 25 2.50 -33.04 5.68
N SER A 26 1.83 -32.85 6.81
CA SER A 26 0.87 -31.75 6.96
C SER A 26 1.54 -30.37 6.87
N THR A 27 2.75 -30.22 7.43
CA THR A 27 3.50 -28.95 7.40
C THR A 27 4.12 -28.66 6.03
N VAL A 28 4.65 -29.68 5.35
CA VAL A 28 5.30 -29.56 4.03
C VAL A 28 4.27 -29.56 2.90
N SER A 29 3.21 -30.36 2.97
CA SER A 29 2.11 -30.29 2.00
C SER A 29 1.30 -29.01 2.15
N ALA A 30 1.15 -28.43 3.35
CA ALA A 30 0.61 -27.07 3.51
C ALA A 30 1.55 -25.98 2.94
N ARG A 31 2.87 -26.22 2.94
CA ARG A 31 3.86 -25.36 2.24
C ARG A 31 3.87 -25.57 0.72
N GLN A 32 3.55 -26.76 0.23
CA GLN A 32 3.48 -27.04 -1.22
C GLN A 32 2.16 -26.59 -1.86
N THR A 33 1.06 -26.46 -1.09
CA THR A 33 -0.18 -25.81 -1.55
C THR A 33 -0.14 -24.28 -1.49
N SER A 34 0.97 -23.68 -1.08
CA SER A 34 1.22 -22.24 -1.14
C SER A 34 2.28 -21.86 -2.19
N GLN A 35 2.42 -22.65 -3.26
CA GLN A 35 2.51 -22.03 -4.59
C GLN A 35 1.10 -21.54 -4.95
N THR A 36 0.65 -20.50 -4.25
CA THR A 36 -0.32 -19.59 -4.84
C THR A 36 0.30 -19.21 -6.16
N ASP A 37 -0.34 -19.55 -7.30
CA ASP A 37 0.05 -19.00 -8.59
C ASP A 37 0.25 -17.51 -8.36
N MET A 38 1.51 -17.05 -8.29
CA MET A 38 1.79 -15.65 -8.05
C MET A 38 1.17 -14.95 -9.22
N LYS A 39 0.02 -14.29 -9.00
CA LYS A 39 -0.69 -13.52 -10.02
C LYS A 39 0.38 -12.71 -10.74
N THR A 40 0.51 -12.92 -12.05
CA THR A 40 1.53 -12.23 -12.82
C THR A 40 1.22 -10.74 -12.76
N ILE A 41 1.98 -10.01 -11.97
CA ILE A 41 1.79 -8.56 -11.80
C ILE A 41 2.21 -7.90 -13.10
N THR A 42 1.26 -7.19 -13.70
CA THR A 42 1.51 -6.43 -14.92
C THR A 42 1.22 -4.97 -14.63
N PHE A 43 2.25 -4.13 -14.70
CA PHE A 43 2.11 -2.68 -14.54
C PHE A 43 1.64 -2.05 -15.85
N LYS A 44 0.85 -0.97 -15.76
CA LYS A 44 0.47 -0.15 -16.93
C LYS A 44 1.67 0.64 -17.44
N ASP A 45 2.45 1.18 -16.53
CA ASP A 45 3.66 1.94 -16.81
C ASP A 45 4.83 1.01 -17.18
N LYS A 46 5.56 1.37 -18.24
CA LYS A 46 6.67 0.57 -18.75
C LYS A 46 7.88 0.59 -17.81
N ALA A 47 8.22 1.74 -17.21
CA ALA A 47 9.35 1.84 -16.30
C ALA A 47 9.12 0.94 -15.07
N LEU A 48 7.92 1.00 -14.48
CA LEU A 48 7.56 0.11 -13.36
C LEU A 48 7.60 -1.37 -13.78
N GLN A 49 7.08 -1.69 -14.97
CA GLN A 49 7.12 -3.05 -15.49
C GLN A 49 8.54 -3.57 -15.71
N ASP A 50 9.46 -2.72 -16.17
CA ASP A 50 10.85 -3.06 -16.43
C ASP A 50 11.61 -3.30 -15.12
N ILE A 51 11.38 -2.47 -14.08
CA ILE A 51 11.92 -2.68 -12.73
C ILE A 51 11.46 -4.04 -12.18
N TYR A 52 10.15 -4.32 -12.23
CA TYR A 52 9.59 -5.58 -11.72
C TYR A 52 10.17 -6.81 -12.43
N ARG A 53 10.44 -6.72 -13.73
CA ARG A 53 11.01 -7.83 -14.53
C ARG A 53 12.45 -8.15 -14.18
N GLN A 54 13.25 -7.15 -13.83
CA GLN A 54 14.67 -7.34 -13.52
C GLN A 54 14.84 -8.18 -12.25
N ASN A 55 14.09 -7.83 -11.21
CA ASN A 55 14.30 -8.39 -9.87
C ASN A 55 13.27 -9.46 -9.48
N LYS A 56 12.11 -9.51 -10.16
CA LYS A 56 10.91 -10.31 -9.79
C LYS A 56 10.40 -10.10 -8.37
N GLU A 57 11.00 -9.15 -7.67
CA GLU A 57 10.69 -8.64 -6.36
C GLU A 57 10.91 -7.14 -6.45
N MET A 58 10.00 -6.35 -5.89
CA MET A 58 10.03 -4.90 -6.00
C MET A 58 9.73 -4.32 -4.63
N ASN A 59 10.66 -3.52 -4.12
CA ASN A 59 10.52 -2.79 -2.87
C ASN A 59 9.67 -1.55 -3.13
N ILE A 60 8.46 -1.55 -2.58
CA ILE A 60 7.55 -0.41 -2.64
C ILE A 60 7.47 0.20 -1.26
N THR A 61 7.84 1.46 -1.13
CA THR A 61 7.59 2.23 0.09
C THR A 61 6.34 3.08 -0.12
N VAL A 62 5.31 2.81 0.66
CA VAL A 62 4.08 3.59 0.66
C VAL A 62 4.15 4.63 1.77
N LEU A 63 4.08 5.90 1.38
CA LEU A 63 3.94 7.02 2.30
C LEU A 63 2.44 7.26 2.49
N SER A 64 1.90 6.65 3.54
CA SER A 64 0.48 6.72 3.86
C SER A 64 0.20 7.85 4.85
N THR A 65 -1.05 8.29 4.92
CA THR A 65 -1.54 9.20 5.97
C THR A 65 -2.51 8.46 6.89
N PRO A 66 -2.72 8.90 8.15
CA PRO A 66 -3.64 8.27 9.10
C PRO A 66 -5.07 8.11 8.58
N TYR A 67 -5.42 8.91 7.58
CA TYR A 67 -6.75 8.98 7.01
C TYR A 67 -6.97 7.94 5.91
N GLN A 68 -5.98 7.09 5.57
CA GLN A 68 -6.13 5.96 4.65
C GLN A 68 -6.72 4.70 5.29
N VAL A 69 -7.26 4.86 6.49
CA VAL A 69 -7.86 3.81 7.29
C VAL A 69 -9.38 3.99 7.26
N SER A 70 -10.10 2.88 7.09
CA SER A 70 -11.55 2.85 7.22
C SER A 70 -11.99 2.82 8.69
N ASP A 71 -13.29 2.94 8.90
CA ASP A 71 -13.95 2.81 10.19
C ASP A 71 -13.78 1.43 10.87
N ASP A 72 -13.41 0.39 10.11
CA ASP A 72 -13.10 -0.96 10.58
C ASP A 72 -11.60 -1.27 10.70
N ASP A 73 -10.75 -0.24 10.76
CA ASP A 73 -9.30 -0.32 10.87
C ASP A 73 -8.57 -1.01 9.69
N GLN A 74 -9.24 -1.20 8.54
CA GLN A 74 -8.57 -1.64 7.32
C GLN A 74 -7.87 -0.45 6.64
N SER A 75 -6.67 -0.67 6.11
CA SER A 75 -5.93 0.36 5.39
C SER A 75 -5.69 -0.01 3.93
N LEU A 76 -5.55 1.01 3.10
CA LEU A 76 -5.18 0.85 1.69
C LEU A 76 -3.92 -0.02 1.53
N VAL A 77 -2.94 0.18 2.40
CA VAL A 77 -1.67 -0.54 2.35
C VAL A 77 -1.85 -2.02 2.69
N GLN A 78 -2.73 -2.33 3.64
CA GLN A 78 -3.05 -3.72 3.97
C GLN A 78 -3.71 -4.43 2.79
N MET A 79 -4.68 -3.80 2.12
CA MET A 79 -5.31 -4.36 0.92
C MET A 79 -4.32 -4.61 -0.22
N LEU A 80 -3.37 -3.68 -0.43
CA LEU A 80 -2.30 -3.86 -1.43
C LEU A 80 -1.41 -5.05 -1.10
N ARG A 81 -1.03 -5.24 0.18
CA ARG A 81 -0.22 -6.39 0.62
C ARG A 81 -0.94 -7.71 0.40
N ASP A 82 -2.22 -7.77 0.76
CA ASP A 82 -3.02 -8.99 0.67
C ASP A 82 -3.27 -9.39 -0.79
N GLN A 83 -3.49 -8.43 -1.68
CA GLN A 83 -3.77 -8.71 -3.09
C GLN A 83 -2.50 -8.97 -3.92
N TYR A 84 -1.36 -8.38 -3.55
CA TYR A 84 -0.11 -8.44 -4.30
C TYR A 84 1.08 -8.93 -3.45
N PRO A 85 1.05 -10.20 -2.99
CA PRO A 85 2.06 -10.74 -2.06
C PRO A 85 3.48 -10.85 -2.66
N ALA A 86 3.63 -10.71 -3.98
CA ALA A 86 4.94 -10.67 -4.64
C ALA A 86 5.62 -9.28 -4.55
N LEU A 87 4.88 -8.24 -4.15
CA LEU A 87 5.43 -6.90 -3.91
C LEU A 87 5.89 -6.78 -2.46
N ARG A 88 7.09 -6.25 -2.24
CA ARG A 88 7.63 -5.99 -0.90
C ARG A 88 7.19 -4.61 -0.44
N ILE A 89 5.97 -4.54 0.07
CA ILE A 89 5.32 -3.27 0.44
C ILE A 89 5.66 -2.90 1.89
N LYS A 90 6.50 -1.89 2.06
CA LYS A 90 6.77 -1.20 3.34
C LYS A 90 5.86 0.01 3.47
N GLU A 91 5.45 0.31 4.69
CA GLU A 91 4.63 1.48 4.99
C GLU A 91 5.40 2.43 5.88
N GLN A 92 5.33 3.72 5.56
CA GLN A 92 5.75 4.78 6.44
C GLN A 92 4.57 5.76 6.59
N MET A 93 3.92 5.69 7.74
CA MET A 93 2.78 6.56 8.03
C MET A 93 3.26 7.97 8.39
N ILE A 94 2.85 8.95 7.60
CA ILE A 94 3.17 10.36 7.77
C ILE A 94 2.03 11.04 8.52
N LYS A 95 2.30 11.43 9.77
CA LYS A 95 1.32 12.10 10.66
C LYS A 95 1.50 13.62 10.72
N THR A 96 2.48 14.14 10.00
CA THR A 96 2.87 15.55 10.01
C THR A 96 2.55 16.20 8.66
N ALA A 97 2.62 17.52 8.60
CA ALA A 97 2.66 18.25 7.34
C ALA A 97 3.88 17.86 6.50
N SER A 98 3.78 18.13 5.19
CA SER A 98 4.78 17.79 4.18
C SER A 98 6.11 18.50 4.39
N ASP A 99 6.10 19.71 4.97
CA ASP A 99 7.29 20.49 5.36
C ASP A 99 8.19 19.82 6.40
N LYS A 100 7.68 18.81 7.12
CA LYS A 100 8.39 18.06 8.16
C LYS A 100 8.85 16.69 7.69
N ILE A 101 8.65 16.34 6.42
CA ILE A 101 9.08 15.06 5.89
C ILE A 101 10.60 15.03 5.76
N ASP A 102 11.15 13.93 6.27
CA ASP A 102 12.56 13.60 6.20
C ASP A 102 12.75 12.59 5.06
N VAL A 103 13.16 13.09 3.89
CA VAL A 103 13.30 12.28 2.67
C VAL A 103 14.42 11.24 2.82
N ASP A 104 15.45 11.51 3.61
CA ASP A 104 16.55 10.56 3.84
C ASP A 104 16.03 9.28 4.52
N LYS A 105 15.10 9.40 5.48
CA LYS A 105 14.45 8.22 6.07
C LYS A 105 13.65 7.39 5.06
N ILE A 106 13.10 8.02 4.03
CA ILE A 106 12.40 7.31 2.96
C ILE A 106 13.43 6.56 2.11
N LYS A 107 14.55 7.20 1.78
CA LYS A 107 15.66 6.62 1.02
C LYS A 107 16.31 5.44 1.74
N ASP A 108 16.43 5.50 3.07
CA ASP A 108 16.93 4.41 3.92
C ASP A 108 16.11 3.12 3.81
N THR A 109 14.88 3.19 3.30
CA THR A 109 14.07 1.99 3.03
C THR A 109 14.50 1.22 1.77
N GLU A 110 15.42 1.79 0.99
CA GLU A 110 15.89 1.33 -0.33
C GLU A 110 14.72 1.01 -1.28
N PRO A 111 13.84 1.98 -1.55
CA PRO A 111 12.67 1.75 -2.40
C PRO A 111 13.07 1.72 -3.88
N ASP A 112 12.54 0.75 -4.62
CA ASP A 112 12.51 0.84 -6.09
C ASP A 112 11.45 1.87 -6.52
N ILE A 113 10.32 1.89 -5.80
CA ILE A 113 9.21 2.81 -6.02
C ILE A 113 8.75 3.40 -4.69
N VAL A 114 8.45 4.69 -4.70
CA VAL A 114 7.66 5.35 -3.67
C VAL A 114 6.23 5.60 -4.19
N LEU A 115 5.25 5.03 -3.50
CA LEU A 115 3.84 5.41 -3.65
C LEU A 115 3.53 6.46 -2.58
N LEU A 116 3.34 7.70 -3.01
CA LEU A 116 3.21 8.85 -2.12
C LEU A 116 1.75 9.30 -2.09
N ASP A 117 1.07 9.22 -0.94
CA ASP A 117 -0.13 10.03 -0.73
C ASP A 117 0.26 11.49 -0.92
N ALA A 118 -0.57 12.28 -1.61
CA ALA A 118 -0.25 13.68 -1.85
C ALA A 118 -0.08 14.50 -0.57
N LEU A 119 -0.52 14.01 0.60
CA LEU A 119 -0.48 14.69 1.90
C LEU A 119 -1.43 15.89 1.98
N THR A 120 -2.31 16.06 0.99
CA THR A 120 -3.26 17.16 0.87
C THR A 120 -4.02 17.38 2.18
N LEU A 121 -4.48 16.29 2.81
CA LEU A 121 -5.27 16.35 4.03
C LEU A 121 -4.43 16.68 5.27
N ASN A 122 -3.18 16.24 5.34
CA ASN A 122 -2.29 16.60 6.44
C ASN A 122 -2.03 18.11 6.42
N ASP A 123 -1.64 18.63 5.26
CA ASP A 123 -1.31 20.05 5.09
C ASP A 123 -2.54 20.96 5.21
N PHE A 124 -3.69 20.51 4.71
CA PHE A 124 -4.96 21.20 4.92
C PHE A 124 -5.32 21.28 6.41
N THR A 125 -5.20 20.17 7.15
CA THR A 125 -5.47 20.13 8.60
C THR A 125 -4.52 21.04 9.39
N GLU A 126 -3.26 21.07 8.99
CA GLU A 126 -2.22 21.93 9.57
C GLU A 126 -2.28 23.39 9.08
N LYS A 127 -3.26 23.72 8.21
CA LYS A 127 -3.51 25.06 7.65
C LYS A 127 -2.33 25.60 6.83
N ILE A 128 -1.56 24.70 6.20
CA ILE A 128 -0.53 25.06 5.23
C ILE A 128 -1.21 25.52 3.94
N PRO A 129 -0.88 26.70 3.38
CA PRO A 129 -1.45 27.16 2.12
C PRO A 129 -1.17 26.18 0.96
N ALA A 130 -2.14 26.02 0.04
CA ALA A 130 -2.02 25.11 -1.10
C ALA A 130 -0.77 25.39 -1.97
N GLU A 131 -0.42 26.65 -2.20
CA GLU A 131 0.82 27.00 -2.91
C GLU A 131 2.08 26.47 -2.20
N ALA A 132 2.13 26.53 -0.87
CA ALA A 132 3.26 26.04 -0.09
C ALA A 132 3.32 24.51 -0.11
N HIS A 133 2.17 23.86 0.07
CA HIS A 133 2.00 22.42 -0.07
C HIS A 133 2.48 21.92 -1.44
N ASN A 134 2.03 22.53 -2.53
CA ASN A 134 2.39 22.14 -3.88
C ASN A 134 3.91 22.22 -4.12
N LYS A 135 4.57 23.25 -3.59
CA LYS A 135 6.04 23.38 -3.65
C LYS A 135 6.74 22.31 -2.83
N GLN A 136 6.26 22.02 -1.63
CA GLN A 136 6.82 21.00 -0.74
C GLN A 136 6.66 19.60 -1.33
N LEU A 137 5.48 19.27 -1.83
CA LEU A 137 5.22 18.00 -2.50
C LEU A 137 6.08 17.83 -3.75
N ALA A 138 6.22 18.88 -4.57
CA ALA A 138 7.12 18.86 -5.73
C ALA A 138 8.59 18.63 -5.31
N GLN A 139 9.04 19.30 -4.25
CA GLN A 139 10.39 19.14 -3.73
C GLN A 139 10.65 17.71 -3.24
N ILE A 140 9.72 17.10 -2.51
CA ILE A 140 9.83 15.69 -2.08
C ILE A 140 9.96 14.76 -3.29
N ILE A 141 9.16 14.99 -4.34
CA ILE A 141 9.23 14.20 -5.58
C ILE A 141 10.58 14.38 -6.27
N ASP A 142 11.06 15.63 -6.39
CA ASP A 142 12.34 15.95 -7.02
C ASP A 142 13.52 15.32 -6.25
N ASP A 143 13.52 15.40 -4.92
CA ASP A 143 14.57 14.84 -4.05
C ASP A 143 14.62 13.29 -4.07
N LEU A 144 13.49 12.62 -4.33
CA LEU A 144 13.44 11.17 -4.51
C LEU A 144 13.87 10.78 -5.92
N THR A 145 13.37 11.49 -6.93
CA THR A 145 13.69 11.17 -8.34
C THR A 145 15.12 11.51 -8.72
N SER A 146 15.77 12.48 -8.06
CA SER A 146 17.21 12.75 -8.22
C SER A 146 18.09 11.56 -7.87
N ASP A 147 17.59 10.69 -6.98
CA ASP A 147 18.27 9.49 -6.51
C ASP A 147 17.81 8.24 -7.28
N HIS A 148 17.20 8.44 -8.45
CA HIS A 148 16.70 7.39 -9.34
C HIS A 148 15.60 6.51 -8.74
N ILE A 149 14.88 7.00 -7.74
CA ILE A 149 13.70 6.33 -7.18
C ILE A 149 12.48 6.71 -8.03
N GLU A 150 11.72 5.72 -8.49
CA GLU A 150 10.46 5.98 -9.19
C GLU A 150 9.39 6.46 -8.20
N VAL A 151 8.73 7.58 -8.51
CA VAL A 151 7.67 8.12 -7.63
C VAL A 151 6.32 8.08 -8.35
N ARG A 152 5.28 7.62 -7.64
CA ARG A 152 3.89 7.76 -8.05
C ARG A 152 3.12 8.44 -6.92
N THR A 153 2.77 9.70 -7.13
CA THR A 153 1.99 10.50 -6.21
C THR A 153 0.50 10.27 -6.48
N ILE A 154 -0.22 9.82 -5.46
CA ILE A 154 -1.65 9.59 -5.51
C ILE A 154 -2.32 10.77 -4.80
N GLY A 155 -3.12 11.54 -5.54
CA GLY A 155 -3.93 12.59 -4.94
C GLY A 155 -4.76 12.03 -3.78
N THR A 156 -4.93 12.78 -2.70
CA THR A 156 -5.79 12.33 -1.61
C THR A 156 -7.21 12.09 -2.14
N ARG A 157 -7.97 11.17 -1.52
CA ARG A 157 -9.39 10.96 -1.85
C ARG A 157 -10.20 12.28 -1.89
N PRO A 158 -11.32 12.35 -2.64
CA PRO A 158 -12.18 13.53 -2.62
C PRO A 158 -12.79 13.78 -1.22
N SER A 159 -13.40 14.94 -0.98
CA SER A 159 -14.18 15.19 0.24
C SER A 159 -15.47 15.95 -0.08
N THR A 160 -16.43 15.88 0.84
CA THR A 160 -17.64 16.71 0.85
C THR A 160 -17.35 18.13 1.38
N ASP A 161 -16.24 18.34 2.10
CA ASP A 161 -15.79 19.67 2.53
C ASP A 161 -15.41 20.53 1.32
N GLN A 162 -16.09 21.68 1.18
CA GLN A 162 -15.88 22.61 0.07
C GLN A 162 -14.53 23.32 0.10
N ALA A 163 -13.98 23.61 1.28
CA ALA A 163 -12.67 24.23 1.44
C ALA A 163 -11.57 23.24 1.06
N PHE A 164 -11.64 22.01 1.60
CA PHE A 164 -10.71 20.95 1.21
C PHE A 164 -10.79 20.65 -0.29
N LYS A 165 -11.99 20.59 -0.86
CA LYS A 165 -12.15 20.36 -2.29
C LYS A 165 -11.50 21.44 -3.15
N ARG A 166 -11.55 22.72 -2.75
CA ARG A 166 -10.84 23.79 -3.48
C ARG A 166 -9.33 23.62 -3.38
N TYR A 167 -8.84 23.28 -2.18
CA TYR A 167 -7.43 22.99 -1.93
C TYR A 167 -6.92 21.87 -2.84
N GLN A 168 -7.65 20.76 -2.88
CA GLN A 168 -7.34 19.62 -3.75
C GLN A 168 -7.37 19.98 -5.24
N ILE A 169 -8.32 20.80 -5.69
CA ILE A 169 -8.36 21.24 -7.09
C ILE A 169 -7.11 22.08 -7.44
N GLU A 170 -6.66 22.94 -6.53
CA GLU A 170 -5.45 23.74 -6.74
C GLU A 170 -4.19 22.86 -6.84
N GLU A 171 -4.07 21.83 -5.99
CA GLU A 171 -3.01 20.81 -6.10
C GLU A 171 -3.08 20.06 -7.45
N GLU A 172 -4.25 19.54 -7.81
CA GLU A 172 -4.42 18.80 -9.06
C GLU A 172 -4.13 19.67 -10.30
N ASP A 173 -4.51 20.95 -10.27
CA ASP A 173 -4.21 21.90 -11.35
C ASP A 173 -2.71 22.22 -11.44
N TYR A 174 -2.00 22.27 -10.30
CA TYR A 174 -0.54 22.45 -10.24
C TYR A 174 0.18 21.25 -10.88
N PHE A 175 -0.29 20.02 -10.61
CA PHE A 175 0.32 18.78 -11.12
C PHE A 175 -0.31 18.23 -12.42
N LYS A 176 -1.19 18.99 -13.10
CA LYS A 176 -1.97 18.49 -14.25
C LYS A 176 -1.14 17.89 -15.40
N ASP A 177 0.07 18.40 -15.60
CA ASP A 177 0.99 17.98 -16.67
C ASP A 177 2.05 16.98 -16.15
N SER A 178 2.00 16.64 -14.86
CA SER A 178 2.90 15.66 -14.25
C SER A 178 2.60 14.24 -14.73
N LYS A 179 3.66 13.47 -14.93
CA LYS A 179 3.56 12.02 -15.20
C LYS A 179 3.55 11.17 -13.93
N THR A 180 3.95 11.75 -12.80
CA THR A 180 4.04 11.06 -11.51
C THR A 180 2.78 11.20 -10.68
N TYR A 181 1.95 12.22 -10.96
CA TYR A 181 0.77 12.54 -10.15
C TYR A 181 -0.52 11.94 -10.73
N TYR A 182 -1.34 11.35 -9.87
CA TYR A 182 -2.63 10.78 -10.22
C TYR A 182 -3.78 11.41 -9.43
N ALA A 183 -4.52 12.30 -10.10
CA ALA A 183 -5.68 13.00 -9.57
C ALA A 183 -6.85 12.05 -9.21
N GLN A 184 -7.47 12.31 -8.05
CA GLN A 184 -8.60 11.52 -7.52
C GLN A 184 -9.92 12.30 -7.52
N SER A 185 -9.91 13.63 -7.45
CA SER A 185 -11.10 14.46 -7.14
C SER A 185 -12.28 14.24 -8.10
N LYS A 186 -11.99 13.89 -9.36
CA LYS A 186 -12.96 13.65 -10.45
C LYS A 186 -13.20 12.17 -10.75
N LYS A 187 -12.54 11.25 -10.03
CA LYS A 187 -12.60 9.80 -10.31
C LYS A 187 -13.74 9.11 -9.58
N TRP A 188 -14.14 9.63 -8.42
CA TRP A 188 -15.17 9.03 -7.60
C TRP A 188 -16.55 9.56 -8.02
N PRO A 189 -17.55 8.69 -8.24
CA PRO A 189 -18.91 9.13 -8.58
C PRO A 189 -19.49 10.03 -7.49
N LYS A 190 -20.03 11.20 -7.88
CA LYS A 190 -20.61 12.17 -6.92
C LYS A 190 -21.72 11.57 -6.06
N ALA A 191 -22.51 10.65 -6.63
CA ALA A 191 -23.60 9.98 -5.93
C ALA A 191 -23.10 9.02 -4.82
N GLU A 192 -21.85 8.57 -4.92
CA GLU A 192 -21.25 7.58 -4.02
C GLU A 192 -20.35 8.21 -2.95
N LEU A 193 -20.05 9.50 -3.07
CA LEU A 193 -19.23 10.21 -2.08
C LEU A 193 -19.88 10.18 -0.70
N ALA A 194 -21.18 10.38 -0.58
CA ALA A 194 -21.84 10.37 0.74
C ALA A 194 -21.71 9.02 1.46
N ASP A 195 -21.77 7.90 0.73
CA ASP A 195 -21.66 6.55 1.28
C ASP A 195 -20.20 6.11 1.49
N SER A 196 -19.24 6.90 1.00
CA SER A 196 -17.81 6.62 1.11
C SER A 196 -17.20 7.12 2.42
N TYR A 197 -17.92 7.95 3.18
CA TYR A 197 -17.46 8.51 4.45
C TYR A 197 -18.40 8.13 5.57
N ASP A 198 -17.82 7.80 6.71
CA ASP A 198 -18.58 7.72 7.94
C ASP A 198 -18.98 9.14 8.38
N SER A 199 -20.28 9.32 8.64
CA SER A 199 -20.87 10.63 8.93
C SER A 199 -20.43 11.24 10.27
N GLN A 200 -19.83 10.45 11.17
CA GLN A 200 -19.42 10.89 12.51
C GLN A 200 -17.92 11.15 12.61
N THR A 201 -17.13 10.34 11.93
CA THR A 201 -15.66 10.33 12.02
C THR A 201 -14.98 10.94 10.80
N GLU A 202 -15.70 11.11 9.69
CA GLU A 202 -15.17 11.54 8.38
C GLU A 202 -14.08 10.61 7.80
N LEU A 203 -13.89 9.45 8.43
CA LEU A 203 -13.07 8.35 7.90
C LEU A 203 -13.78 7.70 6.71
N LEU A 204 -13.02 6.91 5.97
CA LEU A 204 -13.61 6.11 4.90
C LEU A 204 -14.50 5.01 5.48
N THR A 205 -15.62 4.73 4.82
CA THR A 205 -16.29 3.44 5.00
C THR A 205 -15.52 2.35 4.26
N ALA A 206 -15.82 1.07 4.53
CA ALA A 206 -15.31 -0.04 3.71
C ALA A 206 -15.54 0.18 2.19
N ARG A 207 -16.70 0.72 1.79
CA ARG A 207 -16.99 1.05 0.38
C ARG A 207 -16.08 2.16 -0.15
N GLY A 208 -15.83 3.18 0.67
CA GLY A 208 -14.93 4.26 0.31
C GLY A 208 -13.50 3.76 0.14
N LEU A 209 -13.02 2.91 1.06
CA LEU A 209 -11.71 2.29 0.96
C LEU A 209 -11.59 1.40 -0.29
N ASP A 210 -12.57 0.54 -0.57
CA ASP A 210 -12.64 -0.27 -1.79
C ASP A 210 -12.58 0.58 -3.07
N SER A 211 -13.30 1.71 -3.08
CA SER A 211 -13.31 2.63 -4.21
C SER A 211 -11.93 3.25 -4.41
N TRP A 212 -11.28 3.69 -3.33
CA TRP A 212 -9.93 4.25 -3.42
C TRP A 212 -8.93 3.23 -3.93
N TYR A 213 -8.95 2.04 -3.32
CA TYR A 213 -8.11 0.92 -3.69
C TYR A 213 -8.28 0.54 -5.16
N SER A 214 -9.52 0.46 -5.64
CA SER A 214 -9.86 0.20 -7.04
C SER A 214 -9.26 1.26 -7.97
N HIS A 215 -9.38 2.56 -7.64
CA HIS A 215 -8.81 3.63 -8.45
C HIS A 215 -7.28 3.62 -8.50
N ILE A 216 -6.62 3.29 -7.39
CA ILE A 216 -5.16 3.17 -7.32
C ILE A 216 -4.67 1.96 -8.11
N THR A 217 -5.30 0.80 -7.91
CA THR A 217 -4.92 -0.41 -8.63
C THR A 217 -5.22 -0.31 -10.13
N ASP A 218 -6.31 0.35 -10.51
CA ASP A 218 -6.59 0.68 -11.90
C ASP A 218 -5.57 1.64 -12.50
N TYR A 219 -4.97 2.52 -11.71
CA TYR A 219 -3.89 3.38 -12.20
C TYR A 219 -2.59 2.60 -12.40
N LEU A 220 -2.23 1.73 -11.45
CA LEU A 220 -0.94 1.04 -11.43
C LEU A 220 -0.89 -0.21 -12.33
N PHE A 221 -1.95 -1.02 -12.33
CA PHE A 221 -1.91 -2.39 -12.86
C PHE A 221 -2.82 -2.58 -14.07
N LYS A 222 -2.45 -3.53 -14.93
CA LYS A 222 -3.34 -4.06 -15.97
C LYS A 222 -4.22 -5.15 -15.36
N LYS A 223 -5.52 -5.06 -15.61
CA LYS A 223 -6.52 -6.09 -15.27
C LYS A 223 -6.50 -7.21 -16.31
#